data_AF-A0A7V3CXF6-F1
#
_entry.id   AF-A0A7V3CXF6-F1
#
_cell.length_a   1.000
_cell.length_b   1.000
_cell.length_c   1.000
_cell.angle_alpha   90.00
_cell.angle_beta   90.00
_cell.angle_gamma   90.00
#
_symmetry.space_group_name_H-M   'P 1'
#
loop_
_entity.id
_entity.type
_entity.pdbx_description
1 polymer ?
#
loop_
_entity_poly.entity_id
_entity_poly.type
_entity_poly.pdbx_seq_one_letter_code
_entity_poly.pdbx_strand_id
1 'polypeptide(L)'
;MKNGSTTIVSEQYHVVTRTYYNGRTTQTTYDTYAEDVFLMNIDAMGKMKWVKKIPKAQHSNDAVGPQLSIMTYAVDNDIHVFYVDNLKNLNLPLNEAPKWHEQGRGGFLTGVKIDENGNQSKYNLGEVEKYETNFYIREFIDGKRNNIISSERKHKMNSLYSIEIK
;
A
#
# COMPACT_ATOMS: atom_id res chain seq x y z
N MET A 1 19.13 6.99 -2.60
CA MET A 1 18.69 8.40 -2.58
C MET A 1 19.76 9.30 -3.18
N LYS A 2 19.43 10.52 -3.62
CA LYS A 2 20.44 11.46 -4.17
C LYS A 2 21.55 11.79 -3.17
N ASN A 3 21.23 11.82 -1.87
CA ASN A 3 22.18 12.05 -0.78
C ASN A 3 23.03 10.81 -0.36
N GLY A 4 22.96 9.71 -1.11
CA GLY A 4 23.70 8.47 -0.79
C GLY A 4 23.08 7.59 0.30
N SER A 5 21.99 8.03 0.95
CA SER A 5 21.25 7.18 1.90
C SER A 5 20.47 6.07 1.20
N THR A 6 20.20 5.01 1.95
CA THR A 6 19.35 3.89 1.57
C THR A 6 18.14 3.83 2.48
N THR A 7 16.94 3.68 1.90
CA THR A 7 15.72 3.43 2.68
C THR A 7 15.20 2.05 2.36
N ILE A 8 15.03 1.24 3.39
CA ILE A 8 14.38 -0.07 3.31
C ILE A 8 12.91 0.14 3.65
N VAL A 9 12.02 -0.38 2.80
CA VAL A 9 10.58 -0.42 3.05
C VAL A 9 10.16 -1.87 3.17
N SER A 10 9.41 -2.18 4.20
CA SER A 10 8.90 -3.53 4.48
C SER A 10 7.46 -3.46 4.93
N GLU A 11 6.66 -4.45 4.54
CA GLU A 11 5.26 -4.58 4.94
C GLU A 11 5.08 -5.88 5.71
N GLN A 12 4.31 -5.83 6.79
CA GLN A 12 3.81 -7.04 7.44
C GLN A 12 2.73 -7.67 6.57
N TYR A 13 3.05 -8.79 5.93
CA TYR A 13 2.14 -9.49 5.03
C TYR A 13 2.05 -10.97 5.40
N HIS A 14 0.84 -11.50 5.59
CA HIS A 14 0.65 -12.91 5.90
C HIS A 14 -0.66 -13.47 5.35
N VAL A 15 -0.70 -14.79 5.13
CA VAL A 15 -1.87 -15.53 4.66
C VAL A 15 -2.21 -16.59 5.70
N VAL A 16 -3.47 -16.61 6.13
CA VAL A 16 -4.00 -17.65 7.01
C VAL A 16 -4.85 -18.60 6.18
N THR A 17 -4.41 -19.85 6.10
CA THR A 17 -5.10 -20.92 5.40
C THR A 17 -5.82 -21.81 6.40
N ARG A 18 -7.14 -22.00 6.22
CA ARG A 18 -7.94 -22.92 7.06
C ARG A 18 -8.59 -23.97 6.18
N THR A 19 -8.30 -25.24 6.47
CA THR A 19 -8.91 -26.39 5.80
C THR A 19 -9.84 -27.12 6.78
N TYR A 20 -11.09 -27.27 6.39
CA TYR A 20 -12.11 -27.98 7.15
C TYR A 20 -12.61 -29.19 6.35
N TYR A 21 -12.75 -30.34 7.02
CA TYR A 21 -13.30 -31.57 6.46
C TYR A 21 -14.43 -32.07 7.36
N ASN A 22 -15.58 -32.36 6.76
CA ASN A 22 -16.78 -32.81 7.50
C ASN A 22 -17.13 -34.29 7.27
N GLY A 23 -16.21 -35.09 6.75
CA GLY A 23 -16.49 -36.50 6.38
C GLY A 23 -17.06 -36.70 4.97
N ARG A 24 -17.45 -35.62 4.27
CA ARG A 24 -17.98 -35.68 2.89
C ARG A 24 -17.30 -34.70 1.95
N THR A 25 -17.02 -33.49 2.42
CA THR A 25 -16.42 -32.41 1.64
C THR A 25 -15.26 -31.79 2.41
N THR A 26 -14.23 -31.41 1.65
CA THR A 26 -13.10 -30.59 2.13
C THR A 26 -13.28 -29.18 1.60
N GLN A 27 -13.18 -28.19 2.47
CA GLN A 27 -13.20 -26.78 2.12
C GLN A 27 -11.95 -26.10 2.65
N THR A 28 -11.25 -25.37 1.78
CA THR A 28 -10.11 -24.53 2.15
C THR A 28 -10.51 -23.07 1.98
N THR A 29 -10.20 -22.27 3.00
CA THR A 29 -10.43 -20.82 3.03
C THR A 29 -9.10 -20.11 3.26
N TYR A 30 -9.00 -18.90 2.72
CA TYR A 30 -7.82 -18.05 2.82
C TYR A 30 -8.24 -16.69 3.34
N ASP A 31 -7.47 -16.17 4.30
CA ASP A 31 -7.55 -14.79 4.74
C ASP A 31 -6.15 -14.19 4.62
N THR A 32 -6.02 -13.19 3.76
CA THR A 32 -4.76 -12.50 3.50
C THR A 32 -4.79 -11.13 4.15
N TYR A 33 -3.72 -10.82 4.86
CA TYR A 33 -3.58 -9.61 5.65
C TYR A 33 -2.33 -8.85 5.19
N ALA A 34 -2.52 -7.57 4.90
CA ALA A 34 -1.44 -6.62 4.65
C ALA A 34 -1.55 -5.48 5.67
N GLU A 35 -0.64 -5.45 6.62
CA GLU A 35 -0.75 -4.63 7.82
C GLU A 35 0.29 -3.50 7.80
N ASP A 36 0.92 -3.24 8.95
CA ASP A 36 1.85 -2.13 9.15
C ASP A 36 2.99 -2.13 8.14
N VAL A 37 3.44 -0.92 7.79
CA VAL A 37 4.62 -0.70 6.94
C VAL A 37 5.71 -0.07 7.78
N PHE A 38 6.92 -0.63 7.70
CA PHE A 38 8.10 -0.13 8.38
C PHE A 38 9.10 0.41 7.37
N LEU A 39 9.58 1.62 7.64
CA LEU A 39 10.63 2.26 6.86
C LEU A 39 11.85 2.49 7.74
N MET A 40 13.02 2.12 7.22
CA MET A 40 14.30 2.24 7.88
C MET A 40 15.26 3.00 6.96
N ASN A 41 15.74 4.16 7.39
CA ASN A 41 16.72 4.93 6.64
C ASN A 41 18.12 4.73 7.24
N ILE A 42 19.05 4.42 6.36
CA ILE A 42 20.47 4.23 6.64
C ILE A 42 21.22 5.32 5.86
N ASP A 43 22.02 6.12 6.55
CA ASP A 43 22.80 7.17 5.93
C ASP A 43 23.93 6.63 5.04
N ALA A 44 24.62 7.52 4.32
CA ALA A 44 25.72 7.14 3.42
C ALA A 44 26.91 6.49 4.14
N MET A 45 26.99 6.59 5.47
CA MET A 45 28.03 5.98 6.30
C MET A 45 27.58 4.64 6.90
N GLY A 46 26.38 4.16 6.58
CA GLY A 46 25.85 2.92 7.11
C GLY A 46 25.22 3.04 8.50
N LYS A 47 24.98 4.26 9.02
CA LYS A 47 24.32 4.46 10.31
C LYS A 47 22.81 4.62 10.15
N MET A 48 22.07 4.02 11.07
CA MET A 48 20.62 4.20 11.16
C MET A 48 20.28 5.67 11.45
N LYS A 49 19.58 6.33 10.52
CA LYS A 49 19.14 7.72 10.68
C LYS A 49 17.79 7.80 11.39
N TRP A 50 16.83 7.00 10.94
CA TRP A 50 15.49 6.93 11.55
C TRP A 50 14.78 5.63 11.21
N VAL A 51 13.77 5.30 12.02
CA VAL A 51 12.80 4.23 11.78
C VAL A 51 11.40 4.83 11.89
N LYS A 52 10.53 4.50 10.95
CA LYS A 52 9.15 5.01 10.89
C LYS A 52 8.19 3.86 10.64
N LYS A 53 7.02 3.95 11.27
CA LYS A 53 5.88 3.07 11.04
C LYS A 53 4.78 3.87 10.34
N ILE A 54 4.14 3.25 9.35
CA ILE A 54 2.86 3.70 8.78
C ILE A 54 1.81 2.67 9.23
N PRO A 55 0.86 3.05 10.10
CA PRO A 55 -0.20 2.15 10.51
C PRO A 55 -1.15 1.89 9.35
N LYS A 56 -1.35 0.61 9.03
CA LYS A 56 -2.25 0.15 7.97
C LYS A 56 -2.86 -1.20 8.37
N ALA A 57 -4.11 -1.45 7.96
CA ALA A 57 -4.77 -2.74 8.13
C ALA A 57 -5.63 -3.02 6.90
N GLN A 58 -5.23 -3.98 6.07
CA GLN A 58 -5.98 -4.41 4.91
C GLN A 58 -6.19 -5.93 4.92
N HIS A 59 -7.37 -6.37 4.48
CA HIS A 59 -7.79 -7.76 4.50
C HIS A 59 -8.45 -8.18 3.18
N SER A 60 -8.25 -9.45 2.81
CA SER A 60 -8.80 -10.11 1.63
C SER A 60 -9.15 -11.57 1.96
N ASN A 61 -10.28 -12.05 1.43
CA ASN A 61 -10.65 -13.47 1.50
C ASN A 61 -10.04 -14.32 0.36
N ASP A 62 -8.96 -13.83 -0.26
CA ASP A 62 -8.25 -14.45 -1.38
C ASP A 62 -6.78 -14.65 -0.99
N ALA A 63 -6.21 -15.82 -1.32
CA ALA A 63 -4.81 -16.15 -1.05
C ALA A 63 -3.81 -15.17 -1.70
N VAL A 64 -4.18 -14.57 -2.83
CA VAL A 64 -3.33 -13.65 -3.60
C VAL A 64 -3.37 -12.23 -3.04
N GLY A 65 -4.51 -11.80 -2.47
CA GLY A 65 -4.72 -10.46 -1.96
C GLY A 65 -4.49 -9.35 -3.00
N PRO A 66 -5.13 -9.38 -4.18
CA PRO A 66 -4.68 -8.61 -5.34
C PRO A 66 -4.81 -7.08 -5.18
N GLN A 67 -5.76 -6.60 -4.38
CA GLN A 67 -5.96 -5.15 -4.12
C GLN A 67 -5.31 -4.67 -2.81
N LEU A 68 -4.60 -5.57 -2.11
CA LEU A 68 -3.89 -5.23 -0.89
C LEU A 68 -2.48 -4.71 -1.23
N SER A 69 -1.68 -4.48 -0.18
CA SER A 69 -0.28 -4.09 -0.23
C SER A 69 -0.03 -2.60 -0.46
N ILE A 70 1.25 -2.28 -0.53
CA ILE A 70 1.79 -0.99 -0.91
C ILE A 70 2.44 -0.98 -2.29
N MET A 71 2.53 0.23 -2.85
CA MET A 71 3.46 0.63 -3.91
C MET A 71 4.36 1.72 -3.35
N THR A 72 5.65 1.68 -3.68
CA THR A 72 6.61 2.67 -3.20
C THR A 72 7.27 3.38 -4.35
N TYR A 73 7.50 4.68 -4.22
CA TYR A 73 8.22 5.47 -5.21
C TYR A 73 9.15 6.47 -4.52
N ALA A 74 10.38 6.61 -5.01
CA ALA A 74 11.33 7.57 -4.48
C ALA A 74 11.38 8.80 -5.38
N VAL A 75 11.23 9.99 -4.80
CA VAL A 75 11.44 11.28 -5.47
C VAL A 75 12.54 12.00 -4.73
N ASP A 76 13.67 12.26 -5.40
CA ASP A 76 14.86 12.84 -4.79
C ASP A 76 15.40 12.07 -3.57
N ASN A 77 15.09 12.53 -2.37
CA ASN A 77 15.43 11.90 -1.09
C ASN A 77 14.18 11.46 -0.30
N ASP A 78 12.99 11.69 -0.84
CA ASP A 78 11.71 11.40 -0.20
C ASP A 78 11.17 10.04 -0.68
N ILE A 79 10.52 9.31 0.22
CA ILE A 79 9.79 8.07 -0.12
C ILE A 79 8.30 8.35 -0.06
N HIS A 80 7.61 7.95 -1.13
CA HIS A 80 6.15 7.92 -1.19
C HIS A 80 5.68 6.47 -1.11
N VAL A 81 4.74 6.20 -0.22
CA VAL A 81 4.08 4.91 -0.04
C VAL A 81 2.61 5.06 -0.37
N PHE A 82 2.11 4.27 -1.32
CA PHE A 82 0.74 4.29 -1.80
C PHE A 82 0.02 3.00 -1.44
N TYR A 83 -1.24 3.10 -1.02
CA TYR A 83 -2.10 1.96 -0.72
C TYR A 83 -3.57 2.38 -0.71
N VAL A 84 -4.48 1.41 -0.83
CA VAL A 84 -5.92 1.64 -0.62
C VAL A 84 -6.24 1.52 0.87
N ASP A 85 -6.87 2.54 1.44
CA ASP A 85 -7.17 2.62 2.87
C ASP A 85 -8.66 2.80 3.13
N ASN A 86 -9.05 2.58 4.39
CA ASN A 86 -10.38 2.93 4.88
C ASN A 86 -10.47 4.46 5.07
N LEU A 87 -11.57 5.08 4.64
CA LEU A 87 -11.81 6.52 4.83
C LEU A 87 -11.62 6.99 6.28
N LYS A 88 -12.01 6.13 7.23
CA LYS A 88 -11.92 6.42 8.66
C LYS A 88 -10.48 6.59 9.14
N ASN A 89 -9.50 6.12 8.38
CA ASN A 89 -8.09 6.21 8.72
C ASN A 89 -7.44 7.51 8.24
N LEU A 90 -8.17 8.40 7.55
CA LEU A 90 -7.60 9.63 6.97
C LEU A 90 -6.99 10.54 8.05
N ASN A 91 -7.69 10.70 9.18
CA ASN A 91 -7.29 11.54 10.31
C ASN A 91 -6.96 10.72 11.55
N LEU A 92 -6.52 9.47 11.36
CA LEU A 92 -6.25 8.57 12.48
C LEU A 92 -5.05 9.07 13.31
N PRO A 93 -5.21 9.26 14.62
CA PRO A 93 -4.08 9.54 15.51
C PRO A 93 -3.04 8.41 15.52
N LEU A 94 -1.77 8.75 15.73
CA LEU A 94 -0.64 7.79 15.74
C LEU A 94 -0.77 6.70 16.81
N ASN A 95 -1.53 6.93 17.88
CA ASN A 95 -1.74 6.00 18.97
C ASN A 95 -2.99 5.12 18.80
N GLU A 96 -3.72 5.25 17.70
CA GLU A 96 -4.91 4.45 17.42
C GLU A 96 -4.63 3.38 16.37
N ALA A 97 -5.29 2.23 16.53
CA ALA A 97 -5.22 1.16 15.55
C ALA A 97 -6.04 1.52 14.30
N PRO A 98 -5.50 1.29 13.09
CA PRO A 98 -6.22 1.55 11.85
C PRO A 98 -7.44 0.65 11.73
N LYS A 99 -8.51 1.20 11.17
CA LYS A 99 -9.68 0.42 10.75
C LYS A 99 -9.32 -0.42 9.53
N TRP A 100 -9.86 -1.62 9.47
CA TRP A 100 -9.67 -2.52 8.33
C TRP A 100 -10.21 -1.91 7.04
N HIS A 101 -9.39 -1.95 6.00
CA HIS A 101 -9.83 -1.88 4.60
C HIS A 101 -10.04 -3.31 4.09
N GLU A 102 -11.21 -3.57 3.52
CA GLU A 102 -11.58 -4.87 2.97
C GLU A 102 -11.54 -4.81 1.45
N GLN A 103 -10.90 -5.80 0.82
CA GLN A 103 -10.87 -5.93 -0.63
C GLN A 103 -12.27 -5.80 -1.23
N GLY A 104 -12.40 -4.98 -2.29
CA GLY A 104 -13.65 -4.80 -3.02
C GLY A 104 -14.72 -3.97 -2.30
N ARG A 105 -14.44 -3.39 -1.13
CA ARG A 105 -15.36 -2.50 -0.40
C ARG A 105 -15.07 -1.02 -0.60
N GLY A 106 -14.62 -0.64 -1.80
CA GLY A 106 -14.23 0.73 -2.10
C GLY A 106 -12.99 1.15 -1.33
N GLY A 107 -12.92 2.39 -0.88
CA GLY A 107 -11.79 2.92 -0.12
C GLY A 107 -11.11 4.09 -0.81
N PHE A 108 -10.01 4.54 -0.20
CA PHE A 108 -9.32 5.76 -0.60
C PHE A 108 -7.89 5.47 -0.97
N LEU A 109 -7.51 5.88 -2.18
CA LEU A 109 -6.13 5.82 -2.60
C LEU A 109 -5.33 6.83 -1.80
N THR A 110 -4.49 6.31 -0.92
CA THR A 110 -3.76 7.08 0.08
C THR A 110 -2.29 7.13 -0.32
N GLY A 111 -1.68 8.30 -0.19
CA GLY A 111 -0.24 8.49 -0.25
C GLY A 111 0.31 8.92 1.11
N VAL A 112 1.43 8.34 1.51
CA VAL A 112 2.21 8.79 2.67
C VAL A 112 3.59 9.16 2.16
N LYS A 113 3.96 10.43 2.32
CA LYS A 113 5.30 10.94 2.05
C LYS A 113 6.12 10.89 3.32
N ILE A 114 7.35 10.40 3.20
CA ILE A 114 8.37 10.42 4.25
C ILE A 114 9.55 11.21 3.70
N ASP A 115 9.80 12.37 4.29
CA ASP A 115 10.91 13.23 3.87
C ASP A 115 12.28 12.67 4.32
N GLU A 116 13.35 13.31 3.84
CA GLU A 116 14.71 12.91 4.20
C GLU A 116 15.00 12.88 5.72
N ASN A 117 14.24 13.62 6.52
CA ASN A 117 14.36 13.72 7.98
C ASN A 117 13.43 12.75 8.71
N GLY A 118 12.62 11.99 7.98
CA GLY A 118 11.66 11.03 8.52
C GLY A 118 10.36 11.66 8.99
N ASN A 119 10.05 12.89 8.60
CA ASN A 119 8.74 13.48 8.85
C ASN A 119 7.71 12.85 7.91
N GLN A 120 6.55 12.52 8.46
CA GLN A 120 5.47 11.88 7.71
C GLN A 120 4.39 12.90 7.34
N SER A 121 3.93 12.88 6.10
CA SER A 121 2.73 13.60 5.67
C SER A 121 1.82 12.68 4.85
N LYS A 122 0.55 12.59 5.26
CA LYS A 122 -0.47 11.80 4.57
C LYS A 122 -1.25 12.71 3.62
N TYR A 123 -1.54 12.23 2.43
CA TYR A 123 -2.37 12.91 1.44
C TYR A 123 -3.28 11.92 0.74
N ASN A 124 -4.46 12.41 0.31
CA ASN A 124 -5.48 11.60 -0.33
C ASN A 124 -5.47 11.86 -1.84
N LEU A 125 -5.52 10.80 -2.63
CA LEU A 125 -5.56 10.86 -4.08
C LEU A 125 -6.97 10.68 -4.65
N GLY A 126 -7.90 10.13 -3.87
CA GLY A 126 -9.31 10.00 -4.25
C GLY A 126 -9.95 8.67 -3.84
N GLU A 127 -11.26 8.60 -4.02
CA GLU A 127 -12.05 7.38 -3.80
C GLU A 127 -11.87 6.41 -4.95
N VAL A 128 -11.47 5.16 -4.66
CA VAL A 128 -11.25 4.11 -5.66
C VAL A 128 -12.50 3.89 -6.52
N GLU A 129 -13.68 3.98 -5.94
CA GLU A 129 -14.97 3.78 -6.62
C GLU A 129 -15.21 4.78 -7.76
N LYS A 130 -14.68 6.01 -7.65
CA LYS A 130 -14.82 7.05 -8.68
C LYS A 130 -14.01 6.77 -9.93
N TYR A 131 -13.00 5.89 -9.85
CA TYR A 131 -12.15 5.55 -10.98
C TYR A 131 -12.74 4.46 -11.85
N GLU A 132 -13.95 3.99 -11.56
CA GLU A 132 -14.62 2.86 -12.22
C GLU A 132 -13.75 1.59 -12.30
N THR A 133 -12.69 1.47 -11.52
CA THR A 133 -11.76 0.33 -11.51
C THR A 133 -11.47 -0.13 -10.09
N ASN A 134 -10.97 -1.36 -9.96
CA ASN A 134 -10.27 -1.79 -8.76
C ASN A 134 -8.79 -1.47 -8.96
N PHE A 135 -8.16 -0.75 -8.03
CA PHE A 135 -6.71 -0.52 -8.12
C PHE A 135 -5.95 -1.73 -7.59
N TYR A 136 -5.16 -2.36 -8.45
CA TYR A 136 -4.14 -3.33 -8.03
C TYR A 136 -2.86 -2.56 -7.75
N ILE A 137 -2.72 -2.08 -6.51
CA ILE A 137 -1.63 -1.15 -6.14
C ILE A 137 -0.25 -1.71 -6.50
N ARG A 138 -0.05 -3.03 -6.36
CA ARG A 138 1.20 -3.72 -6.73
C ARG A 138 1.55 -3.68 -8.22
N GLU A 139 0.57 -3.44 -9.08
CA GLU A 139 0.74 -3.47 -10.53
C GLU A 139 1.14 -2.10 -11.12
N PHE A 140 1.16 -1.05 -10.29
CA PHE A 140 1.68 0.24 -10.71
C PHE A 140 3.18 0.13 -11.05
N ILE A 141 3.57 0.76 -12.15
CA ILE A 141 4.95 0.79 -12.63
C ILE A 141 5.48 2.23 -12.69
N ASP A 142 6.82 2.37 -12.69
CA ASP A 142 7.49 3.66 -12.86
C ASP A 142 7.30 4.18 -14.30
N GLY A 143 6.45 5.21 -14.44
CA GLY A 143 6.19 5.93 -15.68
C GLY A 143 7.24 6.98 -16.03
N LYS A 144 8.29 7.14 -15.21
CA LYS A 144 9.33 8.20 -15.26
C LYS A 144 8.78 9.59 -14.95
N ARG A 145 9.70 10.54 -14.69
CA ARG A 145 9.38 11.94 -14.39
C ARG A 145 8.42 12.09 -13.20
N ASN A 146 8.71 11.38 -12.11
CA ASN A 146 7.92 11.38 -10.89
C ASN A 146 6.46 10.95 -11.13
N ASN A 147 6.26 9.92 -11.92
CA ASN A 147 4.94 9.43 -12.28
C ASN A 147 4.87 7.92 -12.12
N ILE A 148 3.78 7.44 -11.55
CA ILE A 148 3.44 6.02 -11.55
C ILE A 148 2.21 5.81 -12.43
N ILE A 149 2.21 4.70 -13.17
CA ILE A 149 1.13 4.36 -14.10
C ILE A 149 0.61 2.95 -13.85
N SER A 150 -0.69 2.75 -14.05
CA SER A 150 -1.30 1.42 -14.11
C SER A 150 -2.25 1.34 -15.30
N SER A 151 -2.24 0.21 -16.00
CA SER A 151 -3.22 -0.12 -17.02
C SER A 151 -4.20 -1.14 -16.46
N GLU A 152 -5.45 -0.73 -16.30
CA GLU A 152 -6.50 -1.57 -15.74
C GLU A 152 -7.50 -1.98 -16.82
N ARG A 153 -7.98 -3.22 -16.75
CA ARG A 153 -8.97 -3.73 -17.71
C ARG A 153 -10.32 -3.98 -17.04
N LYS A 154 -11.39 -3.38 -17.57
CA LYS A 154 -12.76 -3.63 -17.13
C LYS A 154 -13.72 -3.69 -18.32
N HIS A 155 -14.58 -4.71 -18.36
CA HIS A 155 -15.60 -4.91 -19.41
C HIS A 155 -15.10 -4.66 -20.86
N LYS A 156 -13.92 -5.20 -21.20
CA LYS A 156 -13.25 -5.06 -22.51
C LYS A 156 -12.70 -3.65 -22.84
N MET A 157 -12.77 -2.71 -21.91
CA MET A 157 -12.07 -1.43 -21.98
C MET A 157 -10.78 -1.48 -21.17
N ASN A 158 -9.74 -0.84 -21.69
CA ASN A 158 -8.50 -0.62 -20.98
C ASN A 158 -8.45 0.85 -20.57
N SER A 159 -8.19 1.12 -19.30
CA SER A 159 -8.02 2.45 -18.75
C SER A 159 -6.57 2.61 -18.31
N LEU A 160 -5.96 3.75 -18.64
CA LEU A 160 -4.64 4.13 -18.13
C LEU A 160 -4.82 5.14 -17.02
N TYR A 161 -4.29 4.82 -15.84
CA TYR A 161 -4.22 5.74 -14.72
C TYR A 161 -2.79 6.23 -14.58
N SER A 162 -2.64 7.53 -14.36
CA SER A 162 -1.36 8.20 -14.17
C SER A 162 -1.45 9.03 -12.91
N ILE A 163 -0.50 8.86 -12.01
CA ILE A 163 -0.42 9.62 -10.76
C ILE A 163 0.93 10.31 -10.74
N GLU A 164 0.87 11.63 -10.95
CA GLU A 164 2.03 12.49 -10.79
C GLU A 164 2.30 12.71 -9.30
N ILE A 165 3.57 12.54 -8.92
CA ILE A 165 4.06 12.61 -7.55
C ILE A 165 4.78 13.95 -7.40
N LYS A 166 4.31 14.74 -6.43
CA LYS A 166 4.85 16.07 -6.11
C LYS A 166 5.70 16.05 -4.84
#